data_AF-A0A4S4C642-F1
#
_entry.id   AF-A0A4S4C642-F1
#
_cell.length_a   1.000
_cell.length_b   1.000
_cell.length_c   1.000
_cell.angle_alpha   90.00
_cell.angle_beta   90.00
_cell.angle_gamma   90.00
#
_symmetry.space_group_name_H-M   'P 1'
#
loop_
_entity.id
_entity.type
_entity.pdbx_description
1 polymer ?
#
loop_
_entity_poly.entity_id
_entity_poly.type
_entity_poly.pdbx_seq_one_letter_code
_entity_poly.pdbx_strand_id
1 'polypeptide(L)'
;MSEKTVKQIQVQEEKIPVNAETVKAEPRQEEALVKPGRFGVTNRQLIPAIKEAIAAGDKERLFSLREGYLYTFHNSLRYLKKAERQFITDHLTK
;
A
#
# COMPACT_ATOMS: atom_id res chain seq x y z
N MET A 1 -24.67 -60.49 -26.55
CA MET A 1 -25.51 -59.34 -26.94
C MET A 1 -25.94 -58.65 -25.66
N SER A 2 -25.58 -57.37 -25.54
CA SER A 2 -25.93 -56.39 -24.50
C SER A 2 -25.86 -56.81 -23.04
N GLU A 3 -24.98 -56.15 -22.27
CA GLU A 3 -25.41 -55.37 -21.10
C GLU A 3 -24.33 -54.38 -20.64
N LYS A 4 -24.66 -53.10 -20.86
CA LYS A 4 -24.47 -51.91 -20.00
C LYS A 4 -23.16 -51.73 -19.21
N THR A 5 -22.61 -50.52 -19.31
CA THR A 5 -22.49 -49.51 -18.23
C THR A 5 -21.15 -48.75 -18.38
N VAL A 6 -21.15 -47.65 -19.14
CA VAL A 6 -21.12 -46.24 -18.68
C VAL A 6 -19.95 -45.90 -17.75
N LYS A 7 -19.08 -45.04 -18.29
CA LYS A 7 -17.88 -44.43 -17.74
C LYS A 7 -18.14 -43.82 -16.36
N GLN A 8 -17.33 -44.18 -15.36
CA GLN A 8 -17.19 -43.37 -14.15
C GLN A 8 -16.22 -42.23 -14.43
N ILE A 9 -16.77 -41.02 -14.49
CA ILE A 9 -16.02 -39.76 -14.45
C ILE A 9 -15.85 -39.43 -12.96
N GLN A 10 -14.63 -39.48 -12.46
CA GLN A 10 -14.30 -38.97 -11.12
C GLN A 10 -14.36 -37.44 -11.15
N VAL A 11 -15.52 -36.91 -10.75
CA VAL A 11 -15.65 -35.51 -10.35
C VAL A 11 -15.08 -35.42 -8.94
N GLN A 12 -13.90 -34.84 -8.81
CA GLN A 12 -13.36 -34.47 -7.50
C GLN A 12 -14.20 -33.30 -6.98
N GLU A 13 -15.01 -33.54 -5.95
CA GLU A 13 -15.65 -32.49 -5.18
C GLU A 13 -14.56 -31.68 -4.45
N GLU A 14 -14.15 -30.59 -5.09
CA GLU A 14 -13.37 -29.55 -4.44
C GLU A 14 -14.29 -28.87 -3.42
N LYS A 15 -14.17 -29.30 -2.15
CA LYS A 15 -14.86 -28.69 -1.03
C LYS A 15 -14.47 -27.21 -0.98
N ILE A 16 -15.44 -26.34 -1.26
CA ILE A 16 -15.33 -24.90 -1.03
C ILE A 16 -15.50 -24.69 0.48
N PRO A 17 -14.47 -24.29 1.26
CA PRO A 17 -14.74 -23.73 2.57
C PRO A 17 -15.30 -22.32 2.36
N VAL A 18 -16.61 -22.20 2.51
CA VAL A 18 -17.31 -20.92 2.68
C VAL A 18 -16.94 -20.38 4.05
N ASN A 19 -15.78 -19.74 4.13
CA ASN A 19 -15.38 -18.93 5.27
C ASN A 19 -15.29 -17.48 4.79
N ALA A 20 -16.33 -16.72 5.10
CA ALA A 20 -16.42 -15.28 4.92
C ALA A 20 -15.46 -14.54 5.89
N GLU A 21 -14.16 -14.78 5.74
CA GLU A 21 -13.13 -13.95 6.35
C GLU A 21 -12.60 -13.01 5.27
N THR A 22 -13.10 -11.78 5.36
CA THR A 22 -12.46 -10.53 4.96
C THR A 22 -11.03 -10.76 4.49
N VAL A 23 -10.81 -10.56 3.19
CA VAL A 23 -9.48 -10.49 2.59
C VAL A 23 -8.71 -9.40 3.36
N LYS A 24 -8.01 -9.80 4.42
CA LYS A 24 -6.95 -8.99 5.03
C LYS A 24 -5.87 -8.98 3.96
N ALA A 25 -5.97 -7.99 3.07
CA ALA A 25 -4.83 -7.51 2.34
C ALA A 25 -3.71 -7.41 3.37
N GLU A 26 -2.67 -8.23 3.21
CA GLU A 26 -1.48 -8.07 4.03
C GLU A 26 -1.10 -6.59 3.92
N PRO A 27 -0.98 -5.86 5.04
CA PRO A 27 -0.58 -4.47 4.95
C PRO A 27 0.78 -4.51 4.29
N ARG A 28 0.89 -3.91 3.10
CA ARG A 28 2.21 -3.67 2.50
C ARG A 28 3.03 -3.06 3.64
N GLN A 29 4.24 -3.60 3.88
CA GLN A 29 5.08 -3.22 5.02
C GLN A 29 5.31 -1.69 5.09
N GLU A 30 5.00 -0.99 4.00
CA GLU A 30 4.78 0.44 3.79
C GLU A 30 3.91 1.16 4.84
N GLU A 31 2.85 0.53 5.38
CA GLU A 31 1.95 1.14 6.39
C GLU A 31 2.59 1.24 7.79
N ALA A 32 3.78 0.68 8.00
CA ALA A 32 4.40 0.63 9.31
C ALA A 32 4.98 1.98 9.79
N LEU A 33 5.43 2.85 8.89
CA LEU A 33 6.14 4.09 9.25
C LEU A 33 5.22 5.23 9.66
N VAL A 34 4.01 5.26 9.10
CA VAL A 34 3.09 6.38 9.27
C VAL A 34 1.80 5.88 9.91
N LYS A 35 1.84 5.78 11.25
CA LYS A 35 0.67 5.43 12.06
C LYS A 35 0.12 6.68 12.73
N PRO A 36 -1.14 7.10 12.43
CA PRO A 36 -1.73 8.26 13.09
C PRO A 36 -1.88 8.00 14.59
N GLY A 37 -1.31 8.88 15.41
CA GLY A 37 -1.47 8.86 16.87
C GLY A 37 -2.61 9.77 17.34
N ARG A 38 -2.67 10.05 18.65
CA ARG A 38 -3.63 10.99 19.26
C ARG A 38 -3.68 12.37 18.59
N PHE A 39 -2.56 12.80 18.00
CA PHE A 39 -2.40 14.09 17.29
C PHE A 39 -2.29 13.93 15.77
N GLY A 40 -2.70 12.77 15.23
CA GLY A 40 -2.48 12.42 13.84
C GLY A 40 -1.03 12.05 13.55
N VAL A 41 -0.61 12.26 12.31
CA VAL A 41 0.75 11.98 11.84
C VAL A 41 1.65 13.18 12.07
N THR A 42 2.80 12.91 12.68
CA THR A 42 3.79 13.94 13.00
C THR A 42 4.89 14.03 11.95
N ASN A 43 5.57 15.17 11.88
CA ASN A 43 6.77 15.34 11.05
C ASN A 43 7.84 14.27 11.33
N ARG A 44 7.94 13.78 12.58
CA ARG A 44 8.91 12.74 12.96
C ARG A 44 8.65 11.41 12.25
N GLN A 45 7.40 11.12 11.91
CA GLN A 45 7.00 9.92 11.16
C GLN A 45 6.98 10.18 9.65
N LEU A 46 6.52 11.37 9.24
CA LEU A 46 6.31 11.67 7.83
C LEU A 46 7.60 11.97 7.08
N ILE A 47 8.56 12.68 7.69
CA ILE A 47 9.87 12.99 7.07
C ILE A 47 10.62 11.72 6.66
N PRO A 48 10.83 10.71 7.53
CA PRO A 48 11.53 9.49 7.11
C PRO A 48 10.78 8.73 6.01
N ALA A 49 9.44 8.67 6.07
CA ALA A 49 8.64 8.03 5.02
C ALA A 49 8.78 8.73 3.66
N ILE A 50 8.79 10.08 3.63
CA ILE A 50 9.03 10.85 2.41
C ILE A 50 10.44 10.59 1.88
N LYS A 51 11.46 10.58 2.74
CA LYS A 51 12.84 10.33 2.33
C LYS A 51 13.04 8.93 1.77
N GLU A 52 12.42 7.92 2.36
CA GLU A 52 12.41 6.57 1.81
C GLU A 52 11.74 6.51 0.45
N ALA A 53 10.57 7.15 0.30
CA ALA A 53 9.87 7.18 -0.99
C ALA A 53 10.72 7.86 -2.08
N ILE A 54 11.42 8.94 -1.76
CA ILE A 54 12.36 9.60 -2.67
C ILE A 54 13.55 8.67 -3.01
N ALA A 55 14.14 8.02 -2.00
CA ALA A 55 15.28 7.13 -2.19
C ALA A 55 14.93 5.88 -3.01
N ALA A 56 13.72 5.36 -2.85
CA ALA A 56 13.18 4.26 -3.64
C ALA A 56 12.68 4.70 -5.03
N GLY A 57 12.58 6.00 -5.30
CA GLY A 57 11.97 6.53 -6.52
C GLY A 57 10.46 6.26 -6.62
N ASP A 58 9.83 5.91 -5.50
CA ASP A 58 8.43 5.50 -5.42
C ASP A 58 7.50 6.71 -5.36
N LYS A 59 7.02 7.09 -6.55
CA LYS A 59 6.14 8.26 -6.74
C LYS A 59 4.74 8.02 -6.21
N GLU A 60 4.25 6.79 -6.28
CA GLU A 60 2.90 6.44 -5.80
C GLU A 60 2.84 6.60 -4.29
N ARG A 61 3.85 6.09 -3.58
CA ARG A 61 3.96 6.26 -2.13
C ARG A 61 4.06 7.74 -1.74
N LEU A 62 4.85 8.51 -2.48
CA LEU A 62 4.99 9.96 -2.27
C LEU A 62 3.65 10.70 -2.46
N PHE A 63 2.85 10.28 -3.44
CA PHE A 63 1.51 10.80 -3.70
C PHE A 63 0.52 10.42 -2.59
N SER A 64 0.49 9.15 -2.17
CA SER A 64 -0.36 8.71 -1.06
C SER A 64 -0.04 9.44 0.25
N LEU A 65 1.23 9.71 0.53
CA LEU A 65 1.65 10.50 1.69
C LEU A 65 1.19 11.96 1.61
N ARG A 66 1.16 12.55 0.41
CA ARG A 66 0.64 13.90 0.19
C ARG A 66 -0.87 13.95 0.43
N GLU A 67 -1.63 13.08 -0.22
CA GLU A 67 -3.10 13.06 -0.13
C GLU A 67 -3.57 12.71 1.29
N GLY A 68 -2.93 11.75 1.95
CA GLY A 68 -3.28 11.34 3.31
C GLY A 68 -2.94 12.39 4.38
N TYR A 69 -1.94 13.24 4.15
CA TYR A 69 -1.38 14.10 5.19
C TYR A 69 -1.09 15.54 4.72
N LEU A 70 -1.92 16.14 3.85
CA LEU A 70 -1.71 17.45 3.21
C LEU A 70 -0.98 18.51 4.06
N TYR A 71 -1.50 18.83 5.25
CA TYR A 71 -0.92 19.84 6.13
C TYR A 71 0.46 19.45 6.67
N THR A 72 0.57 18.24 7.23
CA THR A 72 1.85 17.73 7.76
C THR A 72 2.86 17.53 6.65
N PHE A 73 2.42 17.08 5.47
CA PHE A 73 3.25 16.90 4.28
C PHE A 73 3.87 18.22 3.87
N HIS A 74 3.06 19.28 3.69
CA HIS A 74 3.57 20.61 3.36
C HIS A 74 4.56 21.12 4.42
N ASN A 75 4.23 20.95 5.70
CA ASN A 75 5.12 21.35 6.80
C ASN A 75 6.42 20.54 6.86
N SER A 76 6.41 19.29 6.41
CA SER A 76 7.59 18.42 6.39
C SER A 76 8.63 18.86 5.34
N LEU A 77 8.19 19.50 4.25
CA LEU A 77 9.06 19.91 3.13
C LEU A 77 10.19 20.86 3.56
N ARG A 78 9.95 21.69 4.59
CA ARG A 78 10.97 22.62 5.13
C ARG A 78 12.17 21.90 5.75
N TYR A 79 12.02 20.63 6.13
CA TYR A 79 13.07 19.80 6.73
C TYR A 79 13.82 18.93 5.72
N LEU A 80 13.41 18.97 4.45
CA LEU A 80 14.06 18.25 3.37
C LEU A 80 15.24 19.03 2.81
N LYS A 81 16.17 18.34 2.13
CA LYS A 81 17.25 18.96 1.38
C LYS A 81 16.73 19.57 0.08
N LYS A 82 17.51 20.46 -0.53
CA LYS A 82 17.15 21.08 -1.82
C LYS A 82 16.86 20.04 -2.91
N ALA A 83 17.69 19.00 -3.02
CA ALA A 83 17.52 17.93 -3.99
C ALA A 83 16.24 17.10 -3.76
N GLU A 84 15.93 16.78 -2.49
CA GLU A 84 14.70 16.07 -2.11
C GLU A 84 13.44 16.90 -2.45
N ARG A 85 13.46 18.20 -2.16
CA ARG A 85 12.36 19.11 -2.55
C ARG A 85 12.21 19.21 -4.06
N GLN A 86 13.32 19.28 -4.79
CA GLN A 86 13.28 19.32 -6.26
C GLN A 86 12.64 18.05 -6.81
N PHE A 87 13.03 16.88 -6.30
CA PHE A 87 12.42 15.62 -6.69
C PHE A 87 10.90 15.61 -6.50
N ILE A 88 10.42 16.11 -5.37
CA ILE A 88 8.98 16.26 -5.10
C ILE A 88 8.35 17.18 -6.14
N THR A 89 8.90 18.38 -6.36
CA THR A 89 8.37 19.32 -7.36
C THR A 89 8.29 18.70 -8.75
N ASP A 90 9.33 18.01 -9.20
CA ASP A 90 9.41 17.44 -10.55
C ASP A 90 8.41 16.29 -10.78
N HIS A 91 7.98 15.62 -9.70
CA HIS A 91 7.19 14.39 -9.78
C HIS A 91 5.78 14.50 -9.21
N LEU A 92 5.47 15.53 -8.41
CA LEU A 92 4.15 15.76 -7.80
C LEU A 92 3.44 17.01 -8.32
N THR A 93 4.01 17.74 -9.29
CA THR A 93 3.30 18.83 -9.98
C THR A 93 2.44 18.27 -11.12
N LYS A 94 1.27 17.73 -10.77
CA LYS A 94 0.09 17.58 -11.63
C LYS A 94 -1.14 17.36 -10.77
#